data_AF-A0A9D8L617-F1
#
_entry.id   AF-A0A9D8L617-F1
#
_cell.length_a   1.000
_cell.length_b   1.000
_cell.length_c   1.000
_cell.angle_alpha   90.00
_cell.angle_beta   90.00
_cell.angle_gamma   90.00
#
_symmetry.space_group_name_H-M   'P 1'
#
loop_
_entity.id
_entity.type
_entity.pdbx_description
1 polymer ?
#
loop_
_entity_poly.entity_id
_entity_poly.type
_entity_poly.pdbx_seq_one_letter_code
_entity_poly.pdbx_strand_id
1 'polypeptide(L)' 'RLVAAGGQVHVDLAAGESGVAPGQATVFYEGDAGGARVLGGGWIERAERVADAEQALRRIVAAEPASATV' A
#
# COMPACT_ATOMS: atom_id res chain seq x y z
N ARG A 1 -9.48 -3.37 -4.92
CA ARG A 1 -9.85 -2.99 -6.32
C ARG A 1 -8.60 -3.08 -7.18
N LEU A 2 -8.70 -3.53 -8.43
CA LEU A 2 -7.57 -3.58 -9.37
C LEU A 2 -7.88 -2.72 -10.58
N VAL A 3 -6.93 -1.89 -11.01
CA VAL A 3 -7.06 -1.00 -12.16
C VAL A 3 -5.81 -1.13 -13.03
N ALA A 4 -5.98 -1.32 -14.34
CA ALA A 4 -4.90 -1.28 -15.31
C ALA A 4 -5.03 -0.03 -16.18
N ALA A 5 -4.01 0.84 -16.21
CA ALA A 5 -4.00 2.06 -17.00
C ALA A 5 -2.57 2.42 -17.40
N GLY A 6 -2.35 2.83 -18.66
CA GLY A 6 -1.04 3.32 -19.12
C GLY A 6 0.11 2.31 -19.01
N GLY A 7 -0.18 1.00 -19.01
CA GLY A 7 0.82 -0.05 -18.79
C GLY A 7 1.16 -0.31 -17.33
N GLN A 8 0.50 0.36 -16.39
CA GLN A 8 0.65 0.17 -14.95
C GLN A 8 -0.58 -0.53 -14.37
N VAL A 9 -0.37 -1.28 -13.28
CA VAL A 9 -1.43 -1.96 -12.52
C VAL A 9 -1.43 -1.41 -11.10
N HIS A 10 -2.56 -0.86 -10.68
CA HIS A 10 -2.78 -0.34 -9.34
C HIS A 10 -3.72 -1.25 -8.58
N VAL A 11 -3.39 -1.54 -7.33
CA VAL A 11 -4.16 -2.40 -6.44
C VAL A 11 -4.50 -1.64 -5.17
N ASP A 12 -5.78 -1.35 -4.99
CA ASP A 12 -6.31 -0.87 -3.72
C ASP A 12 -6.60 -2.08 -2.82
N LEU A 13 -5.89 -2.20 -1.72
CA LEU A 13 -6.14 -3.22 -0.71
C LEU A 13 -7.41 -2.90 0.07
N ALA A 14 -8.20 -3.93 0.39
CA ALA A 14 -9.46 -3.75 1.12
C ALA A 14 -9.22 -3.28 2.57
N ALA A 15 -8.12 -3.72 3.17
CA ALA A 15 -7.60 -3.25 4.44
C ALA A 15 -6.13 -2.87 4.26
N GLY A 16 -5.64 -1.92 5.06
CA GLY A 16 -4.23 -1.59 5.07
C GLY A 16 -3.41 -2.79 5.59
N GLU A 17 -2.43 -3.22 4.81
CA GLU A 17 -1.52 -4.30 5.19
C GLU A 17 -0.14 -3.76 5.55
N SER A 18 0.47 -4.38 6.56
CA SER A 18 1.85 -4.08 6.95
C SER A 18 2.82 -4.85 6.06
N GLY A 19 3.95 -4.23 5.74
CA GLY A 19 5.02 -4.90 5.00
C GLY A 19 4.77 -5.02 3.50
N VAL A 20 3.94 -4.13 2.92
CA VAL A 20 3.83 -3.91 1.47
C VAL A 20 4.88 -2.88 1.06
N ALA A 21 5.95 -3.31 0.39
CA ALA A 21 7.08 -2.45 0.05
C ALA A 21 7.59 -2.69 -1.38
N PRO A 22 8.22 -1.68 -2.00
CA PRO A 22 8.87 -1.83 -3.29
C PRO A 22 9.88 -2.99 -3.34
N GLY A 23 9.91 -3.72 -4.45
CA GLY A 23 10.81 -4.86 -4.69
C GLY A 23 10.30 -6.21 -4.18
N GLN A 24 9.21 -6.23 -3.41
CA GLN A 24 8.54 -7.50 -3.06
C GLN A 24 7.69 -8.03 -4.21
N ALA A 25 7.48 -9.35 -4.19
CA ALA A 25 6.60 -10.02 -5.13
C ALA A 25 5.14 -9.93 -4.67
N THR A 26 4.24 -9.71 -5.62
CA THR A 26 2.78 -9.80 -5.43
C THR A 26 2.24 -10.90 -6.32
N VAL A 27 1.35 -11.74 -5.76
CA VAL A 27 0.73 -12.87 -6.46
C VAL A 27 -0.78 -12.75 -6.35
N PHE A 28 -1.48 -12.95 -7.46
CA PHE A 28 -2.94 -12.96 -7.53
C PHE A 28 -3.45 -14.40 -7.60
N TYR A 29 -4.50 -14.69 -6.84
CA TYR A 29 -5.11 -16.01 -6.75
C TYR A 29 -6.58 -15.98 -7.17
N GLU A 30 -7.08 -17.10 -7.70
CA GLU A 30 -8.49 -17.30 -8.07
C GLU A 30 -9.33 -17.62 -6.81
N GLY A 31 -9.44 -16.64 -5.92
CA GLY A 31 -10.17 -16.74 -4.65
C GLY A 31 -9.27 -17.00 -3.43
N ASP A 32 -9.92 -17.23 -2.29
CA ASP A 32 -9.29 -17.28 -0.96
C ASP A 32 -9.09 -18.72 -0.41
N ALA A 33 -9.54 -19.73 -1.16
CA ALA A 33 -9.50 -21.12 -0.72
C ALA A 33 -8.08 -21.70 -0.73
N GLY A 34 -7.82 -22.65 0.17
CA GLY A 34 -6.60 -23.44 0.13
C GLY A 34 -6.45 -24.16 -1.21
N GLY A 35 -5.31 -23.95 -1.88
CA GLY A 35 -5.07 -24.49 -3.22
C GLY A 35 -5.62 -23.62 -4.37
N ALA A 36 -5.96 -22.35 -4.12
CA ALA A 36 -6.38 -21.43 -5.16
C ALA A 36 -5.37 -21.35 -6.31
N ARG A 37 -5.89 -21.29 -7.53
CA ARG A 37 -5.08 -21.18 -8.75
C ARG A 37 -4.36 -19.83 -8.78
N VAL A 38 -3.06 -19.84 -9.11
CA VAL A 38 -2.30 -18.62 -9.36
C VAL A 38 -2.71 -18.02 -10.70
N LEU A 39 -3.16 -16.77 -10.68
CA LEU A 39 -3.54 -15.98 -11.86
C LEU A 39 -2.36 -15.23 -12.46
N GLY A 40 -1.31 -15.01 -11.68
CA GLY A 40 -0.11 -14.30 -12.07
C GLY A 40 0.43 -13.45 -10.94
N GLY A 41 1.36 -12.57 -11.27
CA GLY A 41 2.00 -11.72 -10.28
C GLY A 41 3.02 -10.78 -10.90
N GLY A 42 3.68 -10.02 -10.05
CA GLY A 42 4.72 -9.07 -10.45
C GLY A 42 5.47 -8.54 -9.24
N TRP A 43 6.20 -7.45 -9.44
CA TRP A 43 6.95 -6.77 -8.40
C TRP A 43 6.27 -5.46 -8.07
N ILE A 44 6.21 -5.14 -6.78
CA ILE A 44 5.70 -3.85 -6.31
C ILE A 44 6.72 -2.79 -6.68
N GLU A 45 6.35 -1.86 -7.55
CA GLU A 45 7.19 -0.71 -7.88
C GLU A 45 7.07 0.40 -6.82
N ARG A 46 5.85 0.62 -6.31
CA ARG A 46 5.54 1.64 -5.31
C ARG A 46 4.43 1.15 -4.37
N ALA A 47 4.58 1.46 -3.08
CA ALA A 47 3.51 1.33 -2.10
C ALA A 47 3.02 2.73 -1.72
N GLU A 48 1.73 3.00 -1.93
CA GLU A 48 1.10 4.28 -1.59
C GLU A 48 0.28 4.15 -0.31
N ARG A 49 0.38 5.15 0.56
CA ARG A 49 -0.44 5.24 1.77
C ARG A 49 -1.74 5.99 1.45
N VAL A 50 -2.80 5.66 2.20
CA VAL A 50 -4.08 6.37 2.11
C VAL A 50 -3.84 7.87 2.30
N ALA A 51 -4.36 8.69 1.37
CA ALA A 51 -4.10 10.13 1.32
C ALA A 51 -4.41 10.85 2.65
N ASP A 52 -5.46 10.43 3.36
CA ASP A 52 -5.82 11.00 4.65
C ASP A 52 -4.78 10.71 5.74
N ALA A 53 -4.20 9.51 5.74
CA ALA A 53 -3.14 9.13 6.67
C ALA A 53 -1.84 9.91 6.39
N GLU A 54 -1.50 10.09 5.11
CA GLU A 54 -0.42 10.97 4.67
C GLU A 54 -0.63 12.41 5.14
N GLN A 55 -1.82 12.97 4.98
CA GLN A 55 -2.15 14.32 5.43
C GLN A 55 -2.10 14.46 6.95
N ALA A 56 -2.62 13.47 7.69
CA ALA A 56 -2.54 13.46 9.15
C ALA A 56 -1.08 13.44 9.64
N LEU A 57 -0.22 12.59 9.05
CA LEU A 57 1.20 12.55 9.37
C LEU A 57 1.90 13.87 9.05
N ARG A 58 1.63 14.46 7.87
CA ARG A 58 2.19 15.76 7.49
C ARG A 58 1.82 16.86 8.49
N ARG A 59 0.59 16.85 9.03
CA ARG A 59 0.18 17.81 10.08
C ARG A 59 0.97 17.63 11.38
N ILE A 60 1.21 16.40 11.82
CA ILE A 60 1.99 16.12 13.03
C ILE A 60 3.45 16.53 12.85
N VAL A 61 4.04 16.24 11.68
CA VAL A 61 5.44 16.58 11.39
C VAL A 61 5.62 18.10 11.20
N ALA A 62 4.64 18.79 10.58
CA ALA A 62 4.70 20.23 10.34
C ALA A 62 4.34 21.07 11.58
N ALA A 63 3.62 20.50 12.54
CA ALA A 63 3.49 21.10 13.86
C ALA A 63 4.82 20.89 14.60
N GLU A 64 5.68 21.91 14.62
CA GLU A 64 6.89 21.89 15.44
C GLU A 64 6.52 21.51 16.89
N PRO A 65 7.32 20.67 17.59
CA PRO A 65 7.03 20.39 18.98
C PRO A 65 7.17 21.70 19.74
N ALA A 66 6.05 22.24 20.22
CA ALA A 66 6.04 23.33 21.16
C ALA A 66 6.87 22.89 22.38
N SER A 67 8.12 23.36 22.41
CA SER A 67 9.09 23.35 23.51
C SER A 67 8.71 22.46 24.70
N ALA A 68 9.10 21.19 24.66
CA ALA A 68 9.23 20.40 25.88
C ALA A 68 10.51 20.88 26.60
N THR A 69 10.41 22.05 27.24
CA THR A 69 11.39 22.52 28.22
C THR A 69 11.10 21.79 29.53
N VAL A 70 11.95 20.83 29.87
CA VAL A 70 12.13 20.34 31.25
C VAL A 70 13.16 21.24 31.94
#